data_AF-A5FNK8-F1
#
_entry.id   AF-A5FNK8-F1
#
_cell.length_a   1.000
_cell.length_b   1.000
_cell.length_c   1.000
_cell.angle_alpha   90.00
_cell.angle_beta   90.00
_cell.angle_gamma   90.00
#
_symmetry.space_group_name_H-M   'P 1'
#
loop_
_entity.id
_entity.type
_entity.pdbx_description
1 polymer ?
#
loop_
_entity_poly.entity_id
_entity_poly.type
_entity_poly.pdbx_seq_one_letter_code
_entity_poly.pdbx_strand_id
1 'polypeptide(L)' 'MYQIILCEKATGIILELDGKTRYSYDGINDFPPTFFASLEEAEDKADALLKENNTIEIQICNTDGSRVKIMA' A
#
# COMPACT_ATOMS: atom_id res chain seq x y z
N MET A 1 -13.33 -4.59 -4.31
CA MET A 1 -12.50 -4.35 -3.11
C MET A 1 -11.09 -4.07 -3.58
N TYR A 2 -10.45 -3.08 -2.97
CA TYR A 2 -9.13 -2.61 -3.35
C TYR A 2 -8.19 -2.73 -2.16
N GLN A 3 -6.92 -3.01 -2.42
CA GLN A 3 -5.88 -3.11 -1.41
C GLN A 3 -4.79 -2.10 -1.70
N ILE A 4 -4.22 -1.49 -0.66
CA ILE A 4 -3.02 -0.67 -0.79
C ILE A 4 -1.81 -1.41 -0.24
N ILE A 5 -0.70 -1.36 -0.98
CA ILE A 5 0.61 -1.86 -0.58
C ILE A 5 1.53 -0.66 -0.51
N LEU A 6 2.09 -0.40 0.67
CA LEU A 6 3.06 0.66 0.89
C LEU A 6 4.46 0.08 0.71
N CYS A 7 5.30 0.77 -0.07
CA CYS A 7 6.69 0.38 -0.30
C CYS A 7 7.61 1.58 -0.08
N GLU A 8 8.78 1.38 0.53
CA GLU A 8 9.81 2.41 0.57
C GLU A 8 10.44 2.59 -0.83
N LYS A 9 10.44 3.80 -1.40
CA LYS A 9 10.98 4.09 -2.74
C LYS A 9 12.42 3.64 -2.93
N ALA A 10 13.24 3.78 -1.89
CA ALA A 10 14.67 3.53 -1.95
C ALA A 10 15.03 2.04 -1.95
N THR A 11 14.22 1.20 -1.31
CA THR A 11 14.56 -0.20 -1.04
C THR A 11 13.54 -1.20 -1.58
N GLY A 12 12.34 -0.75 -1.94
CA GLY A 12 11.22 -1.62 -2.32
C GLY A 12 10.65 -2.44 -1.15
N ILE A 13 11.04 -2.14 0.09
CA ILE A 13 10.55 -2.86 1.28
C ILE A 13 9.09 -2.50 1.53
N ILE A 14 8.26 -3.52 1.75
CA ILE A 14 6.85 -3.34 2.12
C ILE A 14 6.74 -2.81 3.55
N LEU A 15 5.87 -1.84 3.75
CA LEU A 15 5.63 -1.17 5.03
C LEU A 15 4.21 -1.45 5.52
N GLU A 16 4.02 -1.34 6.83
CA GLU A 16 2.70 -1.22 7.44
C GLU A 16 2.06 0.13 7.10
N LEU A 17 0.76 0.28 7.39
CA LEU A 17 0.00 1.52 7.13
C LEU A 17 0.51 2.76 7.85
N ASP A 18 1.38 2.60 8.84
CA ASP A 18 2.06 3.72 9.50
C ASP A 18 3.18 4.34 8.62
N GLY A 19 3.52 3.70 7.49
CA GLY A 19 4.55 4.12 6.55
C GLY A 19 5.96 4.12 7.13
N LYS A 20 6.20 3.44 8.26
CA LYS A 20 7.48 3.47 8.98
C LYS A 20 7.92 2.07 9.42
N THR A 21 6.97 1.26 9.85
CA THR A 21 7.22 -0.10 10.30
C THR A 21 7.33 -0.99 9.08
N ARG A 22 8.44 -1.74 9.00
CA ARG A 22 8.60 -2.75 7.95
C ARG A 22 7.58 -3.84 8.20
N TYR A 23 6.82 -4.16 7.17
CA TYR A 23 5.93 -5.31 7.23
C TYR A 23 6.78 -6.58 7.32
N SER A 24 6.83 -7.19 8.51
CA SER A 24 7.51 -8.45 8.77
C SER A 24 6.51 -9.58 8.57
N TYR A 25 6.83 -10.51 7.67
CA TYR A 25 5.92 -11.57 7.28
C TYR A 25 6.51 -12.97 7.43
N ASP A 26 5.68 -13.89 7.94
CA ASP A 26 6.06 -15.25 8.32
C ASP A 26 5.53 -16.37 7.39
N GLY A 27 4.92 -16.09 6.21
CA GLY A 27 4.71 -17.21 5.26
C GLY A 27 3.89 -17.03 3.96
N ILE A 28 4.53 -16.79 2.81
CA ILE A 28 4.01 -16.85 1.41
C ILE A 28 2.61 -16.25 1.10
N ASN A 29 2.59 -14.98 0.66
CA ASN A 29 1.52 -14.25 -0.07
C ASN A 29 0.50 -13.36 0.69
N ASP A 30 0.67 -13.05 1.97
CA ASP A 30 -0.13 -11.99 2.61
C ASP A 30 0.56 -10.64 2.46
N PHE A 31 -0.22 -9.69 1.96
CA PHE A 31 0.04 -8.26 2.06
C PHE A 31 -0.66 -7.73 3.32
N PRO A 32 -0.27 -6.55 3.85
CA PRO A 32 -1.00 -5.92 4.95
C PRO A 32 -2.51 -5.89 4.64
N PRO A 33 -3.39 -6.41 5.52
CA PRO A 33 -4.81 -6.60 5.23
C PRO A 33 -5.54 -5.26 5.30
N THR A 34 -5.30 -4.40 4.32
CA THR A 34 -5.94 -3.10 4.19
C THR A 34 -6.81 -3.12 2.97
N PHE A 35 -8.11 -3.30 3.18
CA PHE A 35 -9.09 -3.40 2.11
C PHE A 35 -10.05 -2.21 2.14
N PHE A 36 -10.34 -1.67 0.96
CA PHE A 36 -11.23 -0.55 0.73
C PHE A 36 -12.39 -1.00 -0.15
N ALA A 37 -13.57 -0.40 0.05
CA ALA A 37 -14.77 -0.78 -0.68
C ALA A 37 -14.70 -0.27 -2.12
N SER A 38 -14.17 0.94 -2.32
CA SER A 38 -14.04 1.61 -3.62
C SER A 38 -12.59 1.98 -3.94
N LEU A 39 -12.34 2.31 -5.22
CA LEU A 39 -11.05 2.81 -5.67
C LEU A 39 -10.80 4.21 -5.10
N GLU A 40 -11.84 5.06 -5.08
CA GLU A 40 -11.81 6.41 -4.53
C GLU A 40 -11.35 6.42 -3.06
N GLU A 41 -11.89 5.54 -2.22
CA GLU A 41 -11.46 5.41 -0.83
C GLU A 41 -9.98 5.01 -0.69
N ALA A 42 -9.51 4.11 -1.55
CA ALA A 42 -8.11 3.68 -1.57
C ALA A 42 -7.18 4.81 -2.04
N GLU A 43 -7.60 5.59 -3.04
CA GLU A 43 -6.88 6.76 -3.55
C GLU A 43 -6.80 7.88 -2.51
N ASP A 44 -7.92 8.22 -1.86
CA ASP A 44 -7.97 9.23 -0.79
C ASP A 44 -7.02 8.86 0.36
N LYS A 45 -7.00 7.57 0.74
CA LYS A 45 -6.09 7.10 1.78
C LYS A 45 -4.63 7.12 1.32
N ALA A 46 -4.35 6.75 0.08
CA ALA A 46 -3.01 6.80 -0.49
C ALA A 46 -2.48 8.25 -0.54
N ASP A 47 -3.30 9.20 -0.99
CA ASP A 47 -2.94 10.62 -1.03
C ASP A 47 -2.67 11.19 0.37
N ALA A 48 -3.44 10.79 1.37
CA ALA A 48 -3.18 11.19 2.76
C ALA A 48 -1.81 10.67 3.25
N LEU A 49 -1.49 9.41 2.96
CA LEU A 49 -0.22 8.79 3.35
C LEU A 49 0.98 9.43 2.63
N LEU A 50 0.87 9.73 1.34
CA LEU A 50 1.92 10.39 0.56
C LEU A 50 2.21 11.82 1.02
N LYS A 51 1.19 12.53 1.54
CA LYS A 51 1.37 13.86 2.14
C LYS A 51 2.16 13.82 3.45
N GLU A 52 1.98 12.75 4.23
CA GLU A 52 2.66 12.56 5.51
C GLU A 52 4.07 11.94 5.35
N ASN A 53 4.30 11.23 4.24
CA ASN A 53 5.55 10.55 3.97
C ASN A 53 5.92 10.59 2.48
N ASN A 54 6.96 11.36 2.12
CA ASN A 54 7.41 11.50 0.73
C ASN A 54 8.37 10.38 0.27
N THR A 55 8.77 9.48 1.17
CA THR A 55 9.72 8.39 0.87
C THR A 55 9.03 7.09 0.46
N ILE A 56 7.70 7.06 0.45
CA ILE A 56 6.91 5.86 0.13
C ILE A 56 6.30 5.94 -1.27
N GLU A 57 6.22 4.79 -1.93
CA GLU A 57 5.39 4.53 -3.10
C GLU A 57 4.22 3.66 -2.65
N ILE A 58 3.04 3.89 -3.20
CA ILE A 58 1.83 3.14 -2.89
C ILE A 58 1.31 2.48 -4.16
N GLN A 59 1.11 1.17 -4.09
CA GLN A 59 0.45 0.40 -5.13
C GLN A 59 -0.97 0.03 -4.70
N ILE A 60 -1.96 0.37 -5.53
CA ILE A 60 -3.35 -0.05 -5.37
C ILE A 60 -3.58 -1.28 -6.24
N CYS A 61 -4.09 -2.35 -5.63
CA CYS A 61 -4.41 -3.63 -6.28
C CYS A 61 -5.88 -3.98 -6.07
N ASN A 62 -6.43 -4.82 -6.96
CA ASN A 62 -7.66 -5.56 -6.66
C ASN A 62 -7.35 -6.72 -5.70
N THR A 63 -8.40 -7.31 -5.12
CA THR A 63 -8.27 -8.49 -4.24
C THR A 63 -7.73 -9.75 -4.92
N ASP A 64 -7.72 -9.80 -6.26
CA ASP A 64 -7.08 -10.88 -7.03
C ASP A 64 -5.57 -10.64 -7.26
N GLY A 65 -5.02 -9.57 -6.68
CA GLY A 65 -3.62 -9.18 -6.83
C GLY A 65 -3.32 -8.42 -8.13
N SER A 66 -4.32 -8.21 -9.00
CA SER A 66 -4.12 -7.41 -10.21
C SER A 66 -3.86 -5.95 -9.85
N ARG A 67 -2.82 -5.37 -10.45
CA ARG A 67 -2.42 -3.99 -10.22
C ARG A 67 -3.42 -3.04 -10.87
N VAL A 68 -3.92 -2.08 -10.10
CA VAL A 68 -4.83 -1.02 -10.57
C VAL A 68 -4.05 0.27 -10.81
N LYS A 69 -3.26 0.72 -9.82
CA LYS A 69 -2.59 2.03 -9.87
C LYS A 69 -1.30 2.04 -9.04
N ILE A 70 -0.36 2.92 -9.40
CA ILE A 70 0.78 3.29 -8.55
C ILE A 70 0.77 4.81 -8.34
N MET A 71 1.10 5.22 -7.12
CA MET A 71 1.16 6.60 -6.66
C MET A 71 2.47 6.80 -5.89
N ALA A 72 3.18 7.89 -6.17
CA ALA A 72 4.51 8.19 -5.61
C ALA A 72 4.70 9.69 -5.42
#